data_AF-A0A9W6TDW9-F1
#
_entry.id   AF-A0A9W6TDW9-F1
#
_cell.length_a   1.000
_cell.length_b   1.000
_cell.length_c   1.000
_cell.angle_alpha   90.00
_cell.angle_beta   90.00
_cell.angle_gamma   90.00
#
_symmetry.space_group_name_H-M   'P 1'
#
loop_
_entity.id
_entity.type
_entity.pdbx_description
1 polymer ?
#
loop_
_entity_poly.entity_id
_entity_poly.type
_entity_poly.pdbx_seq_one_letter_code
_entity_poly.pdbx_strand_id
1 'polypeptide(L)'
;MSLTSRPDTARFMAHVLTSFAPEDLEWKKFQIEGDRKSPLQIKKIAEKKLQKPINAEFVDYQENTALAMKDFAAIMGKTVEDGIAVAGTPEEVKETIAKYFPDWNPSPVDAFIKA
;
A
#
# COMPACT_ATOMS: atom_id res chain seq x y z
N MET A 1 -0.01 2.64 6.18
CA MET A 1 0.54 1.71 5.18
C MET A 1 0.11 2.14 3.78
N SER A 2 0.96 1.92 2.79
CA SER A 2 0.68 2.16 1.37
C SER A 2 -0.08 0.98 0.78
N LEU A 3 -1.11 1.25 -0.01
CA LEU A 3 -1.99 0.26 -0.60
C LEU A 3 -2.19 0.59 -2.08
N THR A 4 -1.98 -0.39 -2.94
CA THR A 4 -2.18 -0.27 -4.39
C THR A 4 -2.83 -1.56 -4.89
N SER A 5 -3.85 -1.44 -5.72
CA SER A 5 -4.52 -2.60 -6.28
C SER A 5 -3.61 -3.36 -7.22
N ARG A 6 -3.79 -4.69 -7.31
CA ARG A 6 -3.07 -5.50 -8.30
C ARG A 6 -3.29 -4.99 -9.74
N PRO A 7 -4.53 -4.66 -10.17
CA PRO A 7 -4.76 -4.03 -11.47
C PRO A 7 -4.03 -2.70 -11.68
N ASP A 8 -4.00 -1.82 -10.67
CA ASP A 8 -3.36 -0.52 -10.78
C ASP A 8 -1.84 -0.62 -10.85
N THR A 9 -1.24 -1.54 -10.08
CA THR A 9 0.18 -1.88 -10.20
C THR A 9 0.50 -2.40 -11.59
N ALA A 10 -0.31 -3.33 -12.12
CA ALA A 10 -0.11 -3.87 -13.46
C ALA A 10 -0.24 -2.77 -14.54
N ARG A 11 -1.23 -1.88 -14.41
CA ARG A 11 -1.41 -0.75 -15.32
C ARG A 11 -0.22 0.22 -15.29
N PHE A 12 0.31 0.52 -14.10
CA PHE A 12 1.49 1.37 -13.96
C PHE A 12 2.70 0.72 -14.65
N MET A 13 2.97 -0.56 -14.35
CA MET A 13 4.09 -1.30 -14.95
C MET A 13 3.95 -1.38 -16.47
N ALA A 14 2.77 -1.69 -16.99
CA ALA A 14 2.52 -1.74 -18.42
C ALA A 14 2.79 -0.39 -19.11
N HIS A 15 2.33 0.71 -18.52
CA HIS A 15 2.60 2.04 -19.04
C HIS A 15 4.09 2.37 -19.06
N VAL A 16 4.79 2.19 -17.93
CA VAL A 16 6.22 2.51 -17.82
C VAL A 16 7.06 1.69 -18.79
N LEU A 17 6.81 0.38 -18.87
CA LEU A 17 7.58 -0.52 -19.74
C LEU A 17 7.32 -0.29 -21.24
N THR A 18 6.25 0.40 -21.62
CA THR A 18 5.91 0.68 -23.03
C THR A 18 6.14 2.13 -23.45
N SER A 19 6.32 3.04 -22.50
CA SER A 19 6.45 4.48 -22.76
C SER A 19 7.88 5.01 -22.66
N PHE A 20 8.80 4.23 -22.09
CA PHE A 20 10.19 4.63 -21.83
C PHE A 20 11.17 3.63 -22.44
N ALA A 21 12.35 4.11 -22.83
CA ALA A 21 13.41 3.24 -23.31
C ALA A 21 14.06 2.47 -22.13
N PRO A 22 14.61 1.27 -22.34
CA PRO A 22 15.24 0.48 -21.27
C PRO A 22 16.30 1.26 -20.48
N GLU A 23 17.07 2.12 -21.14
CA GLU A 23 18.14 2.93 -20.54
C GLU A 23 17.60 3.97 -19.55
N ASP A 24 16.35 4.44 -19.76
CA ASP A 24 15.68 5.37 -18.85
C ASP A 24 15.14 4.68 -17.58
N LEU A 25 15.01 3.35 -17.63
CA LEU A 25 14.45 2.50 -16.58
C LEU A 25 15.52 1.74 -15.79
N GLU A 26 16.72 1.61 -16.34
CA GLU A 26 17.81 0.85 -15.72
C GLU A 26 18.13 1.39 -14.31
N TRP A 27 18.16 0.48 -13.33
CA TRP A 27 18.41 0.77 -11.92
C TRP A 27 17.46 1.79 -11.27
N LYS A 28 16.31 2.08 -11.89
CA LYS A 28 15.31 2.98 -11.32
C LYS A 28 14.46 2.26 -10.28
N LYS A 29 14.16 2.99 -9.21
CA LYS A 29 13.18 2.61 -8.19
C LYS A 29 11.91 3.42 -8.42
N PHE A 30 10.76 2.74 -8.42
CA PHE A 30 9.45 3.37 -8.60
C PHE A 30 8.68 3.30 -7.29
N GLN A 31 8.43 4.46 -6.69
CA GLN A 31 7.62 4.57 -5.48
C GLN A 31 6.16 4.78 -5.89
N ILE A 32 5.37 3.70 -5.89
CA ILE A 32 3.96 3.75 -6.30
C ILE A 32 3.04 3.49 -5.12
N GLU A 33 1.98 4.28 -5.03
CA GLU A 33 0.99 4.22 -3.95
C GLU A 33 -0.37 4.62 -4.50
N GLY A 34 -1.36 3.73 -4.35
CA GLY A 34 -2.75 4.03 -4.71
C GLY A 34 -3.47 4.83 -3.63
N ASP A 35 -3.22 4.49 -2.38
CA ASP A 35 -3.79 5.14 -1.21
C ASP A 35 -2.91 4.85 0.02
N ARG A 36 -3.01 5.69 1.05
CA ARG A 36 -2.28 5.54 2.32
C ARG A 36 -3.23 5.68 3.49
N LYS A 37 -3.37 4.58 4.24
CA LYS A 37 -4.29 4.51 5.38
C LYS A 37 -3.65 3.77 6.55
N SER A 38 -4.03 4.13 7.77
CA SER A 38 -3.76 3.30 8.95
C SER A 38 -4.75 2.13 9.05
N PRO A 39 -4.42 1.05 9.77
CA PRO A 39 -5.36 -0.05 10.01
C PRO A 39 -6.72 0.41 10.58
N LEU A 40 -6.72 1.40 11.48
CA LEU A 40 -7.95 1.96 12.05
C LEU A 40 -8.78 2.75 11.02
N GLN A 41 -8.14 3.43 10.06
CA GLN A 41 -8.86 4.08 8.96
C GLN A 41 -9.49 3.04 8.03
N ILE A 42 -8.76 1.96 7.71
CA ILE A 42 -9.26 0.85 6.89
C ILE A 42 -10.46 0.17 7.57
N LYS A 43 -10.35 -0.09 8.88
CA LYS A 43 -11.46 -0.62 9.70
C LYS A 43 -12.72 0.23 9.54
N LYS A 44 -12.61 1.56 9.72
CA LYS A 44 -13.76 2.47 9.58
C LYS A 44 -14.39 2.42 8.18
N ILE A 45 -13.57 2.32 7.13
CA ILE A 45 -14.06 2.19 5.75
C ILE A 45 -14.81 0.86 5.58
N ALA A 46 -14.23 -0.24 6.07
CA ALA A 46 -14.81 -1.58 5.99
C ALA A 46 -16.13 -1.68 6.77
N GLU A 47 -16.19 -1.18 8.00
CA GLU A 47 -17.42 -1.19 8.82
C GLU A 47 -18.55 -0.43 8.13
N LYS A 48 -18.24 0.74 7.56
CA LYS A 48 -19.21 1.54 6.80
C LYS A 48 -19.72 0.79 5.57
N LYS A 49 -18.82 0.15 4.82
CA LYS A 49 -19.17 -0.50 3.54
C LYS A 49 -19.90 -1.82 3.73
N LEU A 50 -19.48 -2.61 4.72
CA LEU A 50 -20.06 -3.92 5.03
C LEU A 50 -21.28 -3.84 5.96
N GLN A 51 -21.55 -2.66 6.53
CA GLN A 51 -22.60 -2.44 7.53
C GLN A 51 -22.50 -3.40 8.73
N LYS A 52 -21.28 -3.76 9.09
CA LYS A 52 -20.98 -4.73 10.16
C LYS A 52 -19.86 -4.18 11.05
N PRO A 53 -19.99 -4.28 12.38
CA PRO A 53 -18.87 -3.94 13.27
C PRO A 53 -17.74 -4.95 13.08
N ILE A 54 -16.52 -4.46 13.11
CA ILE A 54 -15.30 -5.28 13.09
C ILE A 54 -14.67 -5.15 14.47
N ASN A 55 -14.47 -6.29 15.15
CA ASN A 55 -13.71 -6.28 16.40
C ASN A 55 -12.24 -6.04 16.08
N ALA A 56 -11.63 -5.05 16.74
CA ALA A 56 -10.20 -4.80 16.64
C ALA A 56 -9.59 -5.03 18.01
N GLU A 57 -8.59 -5.89 18.05
CA GLU A 57 -7.85 -6.21 19.27
C GLU A 57 -6.55 -5.42 19.28
N PHE A 58 -6.21 -4.90 20.45
CA PHE A 58 -4.89 -4.34 20.67
C PHE A 58 -3.91 -5.49 20.87
N VAL A 59 -2.79 -5.43 20.17
CA VAL A 59 -1.68 -6.38 20.33
C VAL A 59 -0.46 -5.56 20.70
N ASP A 60 0.22 -5.94 21.78
CA ASP A 60 1.45 -5.27 22.19
C ASP A 60 2.57 -5.48 21.16
N TYR A 61 3.36 -4.44 20.93
CA TYR A 61 4.42 -4.47 19.92
C TYR A 61 5.51 -5.51 20.23
N GLN A 62 5.95 -5.62 21.49
CA GLN A 62 7.02 -6.54 21.88
C GLN A 62 6.54 -7.98 21.80
N GLU A 63 5.33 -8.25 22.30
CA GLU A 63 4.70 -9.58 22.21
C GLU A 63 4.50 -10.01 20.75
N ASN A 64 3.97 -9.10 19.91
CA ASN A 64 3.78 -9.35 18.48
C ASN A 64 5.12 -9.59 17.77
N THR A 65 6.15 -8.79 18.08
CA THR A 65 7.49 -8.94 17.48
C THR A 65 8.12 -10.30 17.82
N ALA A 66 7.91 -10.82 19.03
CA ALA A 66 8.39 -12.15 19.41
C ALA A 66 7.75 -13.29 18.58
N LEU A 67 6.56 -13.05 18.01
CA LEU A 67 5.84 -14.00 17.16
C LEU A 67 6.18 -13.87 15.66
N ALA A 68 6.90 -12.84 15.24
CA ALA A 68 7.14 -12.56 13.82
C ALA A 68 7.84 -13.70 13.05
N MET A 69 8.62 -14.55 13.72
CA MET A 69 9.24 -15.71 13.07
C MET A 69 8.27 -16.88 12.81
N LYS A 70 7.07 -16.84 13.37
CA LYS A 70 6.10 -17.95 13.39
C LYS A 70 4.73 -17.55 12.84
N ASP A 71 4.40 -16.27 12.85
CA ASP A 71 3.10 -15.75 12.46
C ASP A 71 3.25 -14.60 11.44
N PHE A 72 2.67 -14.80 10.25
CA PHE A 72 2.66 -13.79 9.20
C PHE A 72 1.89 -12.53 9.58
N ALA A 73 0.80 -12.65 10.35
CA ALA A 73 0.07 -11.49 10.85
C ALA A 73 0.96 -10.65 11.78
N ALA A 74 1.79 -11.32 12.58
CA ALA A 74 2.75 -10.65 13.45
C ALA A 74 3.84 -9.90 12.66
N ILE A 75 4.36 -10.50 11.57
CA ILE A 75 5.26 -9.81 10.63
C ILE A 75 4.59 -8.54 10.09
N MET A 76 3.35 -8.65 9.61
CA MET A 76 2.62 -7.52 9.03
C MET A 76 2.37 -6.42 10.07
N GLY A 77 1.94 -6.79 11.28
CA GLY A 77 1.73 -5.84 12.38
C GLY A 77 3.00 -5.06 12.72
N LYS A 78 4.13 -5.77 12.89
CA LYS A 78 5.44 -5.15 13.12
C LYS A 78 5.85 -4.21 11.98
N THR A 79 5.68 -4.65 10.73
CA THR A 79 6.02 -3.87 9.52
C THR A 79 5.23 -2.55 9.46
N VAL A 80 3.96 -2.57 9.89
CA VAL A 80 3.14 -1.36 9.95
C VAL A 80 3.59 -0.43 11.07
N GLU A 81 3.85 -0.96 12.26
CA GLU A 81 4.25 -0.16 13.44
C GLU A 81 5.65 0.46 13.27
N ASP A 82 6.59 -0.27 12.68
CA ASP A 82 7.93 0.21 12.33
C ASP A 82 7.91 1.29 11.22
N GLY A 83 6.74 1.58 10.64
CA GLY A 83 6.59 2.56 9.58
C GLY A 83 7.16 2.13 8.23
N ILE A 84 7.56 0.87 8.09
CA ILE A 84 8.17 0.32 6.86
C ILE A 84 7.14 -0.25 5.87
N ALA A 85 5.87 -0.33 6.26
CA ALA A 85 4.75 -0.70 5.36
C ALA A 85 4.35 0.45 4.41
N VAL A 86 5.31 1.26 3.95
CA VAL A 86 5.09 2.37 3.01
C VAL A 86 6.01 2.24 1.80
N ALA A 87 5.55 2.67 0.63
CA ALA A 87 6.35 2.62 -0.60
C ALA A 87 7.56 3.58 -0.51
N GLY A 88 7.35 4.77 0.04
CA GLY A 88 8.35 5.82 0.19
C GLY A 88 7.74 7.05 0.87
N THR A 89 8.46 8.16 0.83
CA THR A 89 7.88 9.43 1.30
C THR A 89 6.76 9.90 0.35
N PRO A 90 5.80 10.72 0.82
CA PRO A 90 4.79 11.30 -0.07
C PRO A 90 5.39 12.06 -1.26
N GLU A 91 6.54 12.70 -1.07
CA GLU A 91 7.27 13.44 -2.10
C GLU A 91 7.83 12.50 -3.16
N GLU A 92 8.53 11.43 -2.76
CA GLU A 92 9.07 10.44 -3.69
C GLU A 92 7.98 9.77 -4.53
N VAL A 93 6.82 9.50 -3.93
CA VAL A 93 5.65 8.97 -4.64
C VAL A 93 5.18 9.98 -5.68
N LYS A 94 4.96 11.24 -5.29
CA LYS A 94 4.52 12.30 -6.22
C LYS A 94 5.50 12.50 -7.36
N GLU A 95 6.80 12.52 -7.08
CA GLU A 95 7.85 12.63 -8.09
C GLU A 95 7.84 11.45 -9.06
N THR A 96 7.68 10.22 -8.54
CA THR A 96 7.55 9.02 -9.38
C THR A 96 6.36 9.15 -10.32
N ILE A 97 5.18 9.54 -9.81
CA ILE A 97 3.97 9.65 -10.62
C ILE A 97 4.09 10.79 -11.64
N ALA A 98 4.52 11.97 -11.21
CA ALA A 98 4.68 13.13 -12.10
C ALA A 98 5.70 12.89 -13.22
N LYS A 99 6.70 12.04 -12.99
CA LYS A 99 7.71 11.72 -13.99
C LYS A 99 7.27 10.60 -14.94
N TYR A 100 6.70 9.52 -14.40
CA TYR A 100 6.55 8.27 -15.13
C TYR A 100 5.12 7.98 -15.58
N PHE A 101 4.10 8.53 -14.92
CA PHE A 101 2.70 8.36 -15.33
C PHE A 101 1.81 9.46 -14.72
N PRO A 102 1.86 10.72 -15.21
CA PRO A 102 1.17 11.85 -14.59
C PRO A 102 -0.35 11.67 -14.45
N ASP A 103 -0.95 10.95 -15.41
CA ASP A 103 -2.40 10.67 -15.44
C ASP A 103 -2.78 9.40 -14.66
N TRP A 104 -1.84 8.82 -13.90
CA TRP A 104 -2.13 7.64 -13.10
C TRP A 104 -3.11 7.97 -11.97
N ASN A 105 -4.33 7.49 -12.13
CA ASN A 105 -5.40 7.63 -11.15
C ASN A 105 -5.76 6.24 -10.58
N PRO A 106 -5.02 5.75 -9.56
CA PRO A 106 -5.24 4.44 -8.98
C PRO A 106 -6.52 4.39 -8.14
N SER A 107 -7.04 3.19 -7.94
CA SER A 107 -8.26 3.02 -7.14
C SER A 107 -7.99 3.22 -5.63
N PRO A 108 -8.89 3.88 -4.89
CA PRO A 108 -8.80 4.00 -3.44
C PRO A 108 -9.08 2.67 -2.70
N VAL A 109 -8.70 2.58 -1.42
CA VAL A 109 -8.85 1.33 -0.62
C VAL A 109 -10.30 0.82 -0.58
N ASP A 110 -11.27 1.73 -0.52
CA ASP A 110 -12.68 1.38 -0.48
C ASP A 110 -13.12 0.60 -1.71
N ALA A 111 -12.50 0.80 -2.88
CA ALA A 111 -12.81 0.09 -4.11
C ALA A 111 -12.53 -1.43 -4.00
N PHE A 112 -11.60 -1.85 -3.14
CA PHE A 112 -11.20 -3.25 -3.00
C PHE A 112 -12.00 -4.03 -1.96
N ILE A 113 -12.70 -3.35 -1.07
CA ILE A 113 -13.55 -3.99 -0.05
C ILE A 113 -14.88 -4.35 -0.72
N LYS A 114 -15.20 -5.65 -0.83
CA LYS A 114 -16.46 -6.14 -1.42
C LYS A 114 -17.43 -6.53 -0.31
N ALA A 115 -18.71 -6.17 -0.48
CA ALA A 115 -19.80 -6.53 0.42
C ALA A 115 -20.24 -7.99 0.20
#